data_AF-V2XT96-F1
#
_entry.id   AF-V2XT96-F1
#
_cell.length_a   1.000
_cell.length_b   1.000
_cell.length_c   1.000
_cell.angle_alpha   90.00
_cell.angle_beta   90.00
_cell.angle_gamma   90.00
#
_symmetry.space_group_name_H-M   'P 1'
#
loop_
_entity.id
_entity.type
_entity.pdbx_description
1 polymer ?
#
loop_
_entity_poly.entity_id
_entity_poly.type
_entity_poly.pdbx_seq_one_letter_code
_entity_poly.pdbx_strand_id
1 'polypeptide(L)'
;MFESQLCFSASSSADEGSFKLLELPAELCKIFESSLEAPEPVSFTVKGQSGDDAVLCTRDRTYALRSVALSNTLLVVTPAPYGEVPDVDNALVIHDQINEILELTPIVPKLHKLSTLLKGKEYGQDHEDEDMEADDGTKRVSYAQLREAIQASDAELDSGLKGKRILDINGDLRPIAPSYLSHIIELILNTLVSHSIDSAAASVEKLSSALADNHEIPRTVSTQIMSWFGEIEDGRWQMDAESIVKEAGLSVLRPHQTNPITVRDLTEAWKEMVGDTFASIVSLDLLSGNYLMNGDLDTLTYFPAASLPVDPAPRFADLFLVRSRWKSEDIAPFLSDIAVNSKERDKLLLKYARATTDSTGIWYTSRTQYGG
;
A
#
# COMPACT_ATOMS: atom_id res chain seq x y z
N MET A 1 39.15 -24.92 -31.48
CA MET A 1 38.34 -23.69 -31.59
C MET A 1 37.16 -24.04 -32.47
N PHE A 2 35.94 -23.94 -31.96
CA PHE A 2 34.76 -23.97 -32.82
C PHE A 2 34.63 -22.55 -33.40
N GLU A 3 34.89 -22.39 -34.70
CA GLU A 3 34.65 -21.13 -35.40
C GLU A 3 33.17 -21.12 -35.81
N SER A 4 32.38 -20.26 -35.18
CA SER A 4 30.98 -20.04 -35.56
C SER A 4 30.91 -18.81 -36.46
N GLN A 5 30.21 -18.93 -37.58
CA GLN A 5 29.97 -17.80 -38.48
C GLN A 5 28.83 -16.95 -37.97
N LEU A 6 29.05 -15.64 -37.84
CA LEU A 6 28.02 -14.67 -37.48
C LEU A 6 27.45 -14.02 -38.74
N CYS A 7 26.13 -13.99 -38.85
CA CYS A 7 25.40 -13.29 -39.90
C CYS A 7 24.30 -12.44 -39.29
N PHE A 8 23.91 -11.35 -39.95
CA PHE A 8 22.77 -10.53 -39.50
C PHE A 8 21.46 -11.16 -39.98
N SER A 9 20.42 -11.06 -39.15
CA SER A 9 19.05 -11.42 -39.53
C SER A 9 18.63 -10.71 -40.81
N ALA A 10 17.91 -11.39 -41.69
CA ALA A 10 17.32 -10.77 -42.88
C ALA A 10 16.31 -9.67 -42.52
N SER A 11 15.79 -9.67 -41.29
CA SER A 11 14.91 -8.67 -40.70
C SER A 11 15.60 -7.74 -39.71
N SER A 12 16.93 -7.59 -39.75
CA SER A 12 17.71 -6.83 -38.75
C SER A 12 17.19 -5.41 -38.47
N SER A 13 16.64 -4.72 -39.47
CA SER A 13 16.06 -3.37 -39.28
C SER A 13 14.66 -3.36 -38.66
N ALA A 14 13.93 -4.47 -38.72
CA ALA A 14 12.64 -4.65 -38.04
C ALA A 14 12.84 -5.18 -36.61
N ASP A 15 13.89 -5.97 -36.39
CA ASP A 15 14.22 -6.57 -35.10
C ASP A 15 14.93 -5.57 -34.15
N GLU A 16 15.46 -4.46 -34.67
CA GLU A 16 16.15 -3.42 -33.90
C GLU A 16 15.28 -2.89 -32.75
N GLY A 17 15.74 -3.08 -31.51
CA GLY A 17 15.04 -2.65 -30.30
C GLY A 17 13.83 -3.52 -29.91
N SER A 18 13.61 -4.64 -30.59
CA SER A 18 12.57 -5.61 -30.25
C SER A 18 12.93 -6.44 -29.02
N PHE A 19 14.22 -6.53 -28.68
CA PHE A 19 14.70 -7.28 -27.53
C PHE A 19 15.21 -6.35 -26.43
N LYS A 20 14.90 -6.70 -25.18
CA LYS A 20 15.41 -6.04 -23.98
C LYS A 20 15.92 -7.08 -23.01
N LEU A 21 17.01 -6.79 -22.32
CA LEU A 21 17.48 -7.61 -21.21
C LEU A 21 16.88 -7.09 -19.91
N LEU A 22 16.28 -7.99 -19.15
CA LEU A 22 15.71 -7.72 -17.83
C LEU A 22 16.52 -8.50 -16.80
N GLU A 23 17.12 -7.79 -15.85
CA GLU A 23 17.74 -8.41 -14.69
C GLU A 23 16.65 -8.89 -13.73
N LEU A 24 16.64 -10.19 -13.46
CA LEU A 24 15.67 -10.81 -12.57
C LEU A 24 16.27 -11.01 -11.18
N PRO A 25 15.71 -10.37 -10.13
CA PRO A 25 16.03 -10.70 -8.75
C PRO A 25 15.74 -12.17 -8.46
N ALA A 26 16.50 -12.79 -7.55
CA ALA A 26 16.36 -14.21 -7.22
C ALA A 26 14.93 -14.65 -6.84
N GLU A 27 14.15 -13.75 -6.22
CA GLU A 27 12.73 -13.99 -5.90
C GLU A 27 11.89 -14.14 -7.18
N LEU A 28 12.11 -13.29 -8.19
CA LEU A 28 11.40 -13.38 -9.46
C LEU A 28 11.86 -14.60 -10.26
N CYS A 29 13.15 -14.94 -10.25
CA CYS A 29 13.63 -16.18 -10.90
C CYS A 29 12.85 -17.40 -10.41
N LYS A 30 12.64 -17.54 -9.09
CA LYS A 30 11.85 -18.64 -8.52
C LYS A 30 10.40 -18.63 -8.98
N ILE A 31 9.79 -17.44 -9.15
CA ILE A 31 8.43 -17.31 -9.66
C ILE A 31 8.36 -17.73 -11.14
N PHE A 32 9.35 -17.34 -11.95
CA PHE A 32 9.45 -17.77 -13.33
C PHE A 32 9.67 -19.29 -13.43
N GLU A 33 10.58 -19.85 -12.65
CA GLU A 33 10.86 -21.29 -12.62
C GLU A 33 9.63 -22.09 -12.19
N SER A 34 8.92 -21.67 -11.13
CA SER A 34 7.71 -22.37 -10.70
C SER A 34 6.56 -22.24 -11.70
N SER A 35 6.51 -21.15 -12.48
CA SER A 35 5.52 -20.98 -13.56
C SER A 35 5.71 -21.96 -14.71
N LEU A 36 6.91 -22.50 -14.91
CA LEU A 36 7.16 -23.52 -15.94
C LEU A 36 6.54 -24.88 -15.58
N GLU A 37 6.31 -25.12 -14.29
CA GLU A 37 5.73 -26.37 -13.77
C GLU A 37 4.24 -26.23 -13.43
N ALA A 38 3.74 -25.00 -13.25
CA ALA A 38 2.37 -24.72 -12.89
C ALA A 38 1.41 -24.88 -14.10
N PRO A 39 0.18 -25.37 -13.88
CA PRO A 39 -0.83 -25.48 -14.93
C PRO A 39 -1.37 -24.12 -15.41
N GLU A 40 -1.25 -23.07 -14.58
CA GLU A 40 -1.67 -21.72 -14.92
C GLU A 40 -0.45 -20.81 -15.17
N PRO A 41 -0.46 -20.02 -16.26
CA PRO A 41 0.65 -19.12 -16.57
C PRO A 41 0.69 -17.96 -15.58
N VAL A 42 1.89 -17.67 -15.07
CA VAL A 42 2.11 -16.47 -14.23
C VAL A 42 2.05 -15.22 -15.11
N SER A 43 1.15 -14.30 -14.78
CA SER A 43 1.03 -13.03 -15.48
C SER A 43 1.85 -11.93 -14.79
N PHE A 44 2.64 -11.21 -15.58
CA PHE A 44 3.28 -9.96 -15.16
C PHE A 44 2.69 -8.81 -15.96
N THR A 45 2.51 -7.66 -15.32
CA THR A 45 1.94 -6.46 -15.97
C THR A 45 2.90 -5.30 -15.83
N VAL A 46 3.19 -4.60 -16.93
CA VAL A 46 3.90 -3.32 -16.89
C VAL A 46 2.87 -2.21 -16.78
N LYS A 47 3.01 -1.34 -15.77
CA LYS A 47 2.10 -0.20 -15.52
C LYS A 47 2.87 1.12 -15.53
N GLY A 48 2.20 2.17 -16.02
CA GLY A 48 2.72 3.55 -16.02
C GLY A 48 1.87 4.44 -16.94
N GLN A 49 1.45 5.62 -16.44
CA GLN A 49 0.78 6.61 -17.28
C GLN A 49 1.81 7.45 -18.05
N SER A 50 1.34 8.29 -18.98
CA SER A 50 2.21 9.25 -19.66
C SER A 50 2.89 10.17 -18.64
N GLY A 51 4.22 10.07 -18.55
CA GLY A 51 5.05 10.84 -17.61
C GLY A 51 5.38 10.13 -16.30
N ASP A 52 4.80 8.95 -16.03
CA ASP A 52 5.23 8.09 -14.94
C ASP A 52 6.44 7.24 -15.36
N ASP A 53 7.34 6.93 -14.42
CA ASP A 53 8.29 5.83 -14.58
C ASP A 53 7.54 4.50 -14.68
N ALA A 54 7.97 3.58 -15.54
CA ALA A 54 7.35 2.27 -15.65
C ALA A 54 7.61 1.39 -14.41
N VAL A 55 6.61 0.59 -14.03
CA VAL A 55 6.74 -0.44 -13.00
C VAL A 55 6.34 -1.80 -13.55
N LEU A 56 6.96 -2.86 -13.03
CA LEU A 56 6.54 -4.24 -13.24
C LEU A 56 5.78 -4.72 -12.01
N CYS A 57 4.57 -5.21 -12.20
CA CYS A 57 3.76 -5.80 -11.14
C CYS A 57 3.72 -7.32 -11.29
N THR A 58 4.00 -8.02 -10.20
CA THR A 58 3.59 -9.42 -10.00
C THR A 58 2.14 -9.44 -9.49
N ARG A 59 1.66 -10.61 -9.05
CA ARG A 59 0.36 -10.73 -8.37
C ARG A 59 0.28 -9.88 -7.09
N ASP A 60 1.39 -9.74 -6.38
CA ASP A 60 1.43 -9.26 -4.99
C ASP A 60 2.50 -8.20 -4.68
N ARG A 61 3.33 -7.83 -5.65
CA ARG A 61 4.41 -6.86 -5.46
C ARG A 61 4.61 -5.97 -6.69
N THR A 62 5.08 -4.75 -6.42
CA THR A 62 5.46 -3.77 -7.45
C THR A 62 6.96 -3.52 -7.46
N TYR A 63 7.55 -3.48 -8.66
CA TYR A 63 8.97 -3.24 -8.89
C TYR A 63 9.16 -2.03 -9.81
N ALA A 64 10.02 -1.09 -9.42
CA ALA A 64 10.46 -0.04 -10.34
C ALA A 64 11.32 -0.66 -11.45
N LEU A 65 11.04 -0.26 -12.69
CA LEU A 65 11.80 -0.65 -13.87
C LEU A 65 12.77 0.48 -14.23
N ARG A 66 14.08 0.23 -14.15
CA ARG A 66 15.10 1.23 -14.46
C ARG A 66 15.98 0.76 -15.60
N SER A 67 16.17 1.60 -16.63
CA SER A 67 17.19 1.34 -17.64
C SER A 67 18.57 1.78 -17.16
N VAL A 68 19.56 0.91 -17.34
CA VAL A 68 20.98 1.15 -17.07
C VAL A 68 21.78 0.87 -18.33
N ALA A 69 22.47 1.90 -18.83
CA ALA A 69 23.32 1.78 -20.01
C ALA A 69 24.56 0.92 -19.72
N LEU A 70 24.92 0.08 -20.69
CA LEU A 70 26.12 -0.74 -20.70
C LEU A 70 27.25 -0.03 -21.42
N SER A 71 28.48 -0.21 -20.93
CA SER A 71 29.70 0.24 -21.62
C SER A 71 30.09 -0.62 -22.83
N ASN A 72 29.40 -1.74 -23.00
CA ASN A 72 29.71 -2.82 -23.92
C ASN A 72 28.44 -3.23 -24.64
N THR A 73 28.62 -3.75 -25.85
CA THR A 73 27.53 -4.20 -26.71
C THR A 73 27.27 -5.69 -26.50
N LEU A 74 26.02 -6.05 -26.25
CA LEU A 74 25.55 -7.43 -26.22
C LEU A 74 24.80 -7.73 -27.52
N LEU A 75 25.07 -8.88 -28.11
CA LEU A 75 24.40 -9.34 -29.33
C LEU A 75 23.41 -10.44 -28.98
N VAL A 76 22.15 -10.26 -29.37
CA VAL A 76 21.14 -11.32 -29.28
C VAL A 76 21.31 -12.22 -30.48
N VAL A 77 21.69 -13.47 -30.23
CA VAL A 77 21.97 -14.46 -31.27
C VAL A 77 21.14 -15.72 -31.12
N THR A 78 20.69 -16.29 -32.23
CA THR A 78 20.12 -17.65 -32.27
C THR A 78 20.88 -18.52 -33.27
N PRO A 79 20.80 -19.86 -33.16
CA PRO A 79 21.25 -20.74 -34.24
C PRO A 79 20.54 -20.40 -35.56
N ALA A 80 21.27 -20.43 -36.67
CA ALA A 80 20.69 -20.23 -37.99
C ALA A 80 19.68 -21.34 -38.32
N PRO A 81 18.53 -21.03 -38.92
CA PRO A 81 17.60 -22.04 -39.42
C PRO A 81 18.30 -22.97 -40.42
N TYR A 82 17.97 -24.27 -40.33
CA TYR A 82 18.56 -25.28 -41.20
C TYR A 82 18.27 -24.96 -42.67
N GLY A 83 19.32 -24.73 -43.47
CA GLY A 83 19.22 -24.48 -44.92
C GLY A 83 19.22 -23.01 -45.37
N GLU A 84 19.29 -22.03 -44.46
CA GLU A 84 19.42 -20.61 -44.83
C GLU A 84 20.86 -20.15 -45.07
N VAL A 85 21.83 -20.83 -44.46
CA VAL A 85 23.26 -20.54 -44.64
C VAL A 85 23.92 -21.75 -45.31
N PRO A 86 24.46 -21.61 -46.54
CA PRO A 86 25.20 -22.69 -47.17
C PRO A 86 26.49 -22.96 -46.40
N ASP A 87 26.76 -24.25 -46.13
CA ASP A 87 28.10 -24.80 -45.87
C ASP A 87 28.75 -24.63 -44.48
N VAL A 88 28.00 -24.34 -43.40
CA VAL A 88 28.57 -24.36 -42.03
C VAL A 88 27.61 -24.94 -40.99
N ASP A 89 27.98 -26.09 -40.42
CA ASP A 89 27.42 -26.58 -39.15
C ASP A 89 27.74 -25.55 -38.05
N ASN A 90 26.73 -24.89 -37.47
CA ASN A 90 26.81 -23.86 -36.40
C ASN A 90 26.94 -22.38 -36.82
N ALA A 91 26.24 -21.93 -37.87
CA ALA A 91 26.03 -20.49 -38.08
C ALA A 91 25.11 -19.88 -37.01
N LEU A 92 25.42 -18.65 -36.58
CA LEU A 92 24.64 -17.85 -35.62
C LEU A 92 24.09 -16.59 -36.32
N VAL A 93 22.82 -16.29 -36.06
CA VAL A 93 22.11 -15.12 -36.61
C VAL A 93 21.99 -14.07 -35.51
N ILE A 94 22.45 -12.86 -35.78
CA ILE A 94 22.32 -11.68 -34.93
C ILE A 94 20.95 -11.03 -35.21
N HIS A 95 20.13 -10.94 -34.16
CA HIS A 95 18.80 -10.32 -34.22
C HIS A 95 18.80 -8.88 -33.73
N ASP A 96 19.54 -8.59 -32.66
CA ASP A 96 19.51 -7.27 -32.03
C ASP A 96 20.83 -6.94 -31.32
N GLN A 97 21.05 -5.64 -31.13
CA GLN A 97 22.18 -5.08 -30.41
C GLN A 97 21.69 -4.37 -29.14
N ILE A 98 22.02 -4.93 -27.98
CA ILE A 98 21.58 -4.40 -26.69
C ILE A 98 22.73 -3.63 -26.03
N ASN A 99 22.43 -2.39 -25.66
CA ASN A 99 23.33 -1.46 -24.98
C ASN A 99 22.80 -0.99 -23.61
N GLU A 100 21.70 -1.57 -23.13
CA GLU A 100 21.10 -1.27 -21.83
C GLU A 100 20.51 -2.54 -21.19
N ILE A 101 20.43 -2.55 -19.87
CA ILE A 101 19.74 -3.58 -19.08
C ILE A 101 18.66 -2.90 -18.26
N LEU A 102 17.50 -3.54 -18.18
CA LEU A 102 16.42 -3.14 -17.29
C LEU A 102 16.62 -3.81 -15.93
N GLU A 103 16.78 -3.01 -14.88
CA GLU A 103 16.88 -3.46 -13.50
C GLU A 103 15.53 -3.35 -12.80
N LEU A 104 15.24 -4.33 -11.92
CA LEU A 104 14.03 -4.37 -11.09
C LEU A 104 14.37 -4.16 -9.62
N THR A 105 13.79 -3.12 -9.02
CA THR A 105 13.92 -2.87 -7.58
C THR A 105 12.53 -2.84 -6.93
N PRO A 106 12.28 -3.60 -5.85
CA PRO A 106 11.02 -3.52 -5.12
C PRO A 106 10.74 -2.08 -4.66
N ILE A 107 9.50 -1.63 -4.80
CA ILE A 107 9.07 -0.30 -4.35
C ILE A 107 7.78 -0.38 -3.53
N VAL A 108 7.50 0.68 -2.78
CA VAL A 108 6.17 0.85 -2.17
C VAL A 108 5.17 1.20 -3.29
N PRO A 109 4.00 0.55 -3.34
CA PRO A 109 2.97 0.86 -4.34
C PRO A 109 2.46 2.30 -4.19
N LYS A 110 2.16 2.98 -5.30
CA LYS A 110 1.76 4.40 -5.30
C LYS A 110 0.28 4.62 -4.90
N LEU A 111 -0.13 4.03 -3.78
CA LEU A 111 -1.50 4.06 -3.26
C LEU A 111 -1.97 5.45 -2.80
N HIS A 112 -1.08 6.43 -2.64
CA HIS A 112 -1.47 7.81 -2.33
C HIS A 112 -2.37 8.43 -3.41
N LYS A 113 -2.26 7.97 -4.68
CA LYS A 113 -3.14 8.40 -5.77
C LYS A 113 -4.62 8.13 -5.48
N LEU A 114 -4.96 7.15 -4.63
CA LEU A 114 -6.34 6.86 -4.19
C LEU A 114 -7.02 8.09 -3.59
N SER A 115 -6.31 8.82 -2.73
CA SER A 115 -6.84 10.01 -2.06
C SER A 115 -7.15 11.15 -3.03
N THR A 116 -6.42 11.24 -4.15
CA THR A 116 -6.70 12.22 -5.21
C THR A 116 -7.83 11.77 -6.13
N LEU A 117 -7.83 10.49 -6.53
CA LEU A 117 -8.81 9.94 -7.47
C LEU A 117 -10.22 9.82 -6.87
N LEU A 118 -10.32 9.67 -5.54
CA LEU A 118 -11.56 9.50 -4.81
C LEU A 118 -11.98 10.74 -4.00
N LYS A 119 -11.31 11.88 -4.20
CA LYS A 119 -11.60 13.11 -3.47
C LYS A 119 -13.05 13.56 -3.72
N GLY A 120 -13.80 13.84 -2.66
CA GLY A 120 -15.17 14.33 -2.76
C GLY A 120 -16.20 13.24 -3.07
N LYS A 121 -15.85 11.97 -2.85
CA LYS A 121 -16.72 10.80 -3.07
C LYS A 121 -16.99 10.03 -1.78
N GLU A 122 -16.79 10.68 -0.65
CA GLU A 122 -16.93 10.06 0.65
C GLU A 122 -18.34 9.49 0.82
N TYR A 123 -18.43 8.31 1.43
CA TYR A 123 -19.69 7.69 1.83
C TYR A 123 -19.93 8.02 3.30
N GLY A 124 -21.04 8.67 3.58
CA GLY A 124 -21.46 9.07 4.93
C GLY A 124 -22.93 8.76 5.16
N GLN A 125 -23.42 9.14 6.34
CA GLN A 125 -24.79 8.85 6.78
C GLN A 125 -25.86 9.38 5.81
N ASP A 126 -25.64 10.55 5.21
CA ASP A 126 -26.58 11.17 4.26
C ASP A 126 -26.68 10.45 2.90
N HIS A 127 -25.80 9.47 2.63
CA HIS A 127 -25.74 8.74 1.36
C HIS A 127 -26.31 7.32 1.44
N GLU A 128 -26.93 6.94 2.58
CA GLU A 128 -27.53 5.62 2.78
C GLU A 128 -28.76 5.37 1.89
N ASP A 129 -29.46 6.44 1.50
CA ASP A 129 -30.68 6.41 0.67
C ASP A 129 -30.42 6.71 -0.82
N GLU A 130 -29.17 6.95 -1.24
CA GLU A 130 -28.83 7.28 -2.64
C GLU A 130 -28.78 6.06 -3.58
N ASP A 131 -29.53 5.01 -3.27
CA ASP A 131 -29.83 3.95 -4.21
C ASP A 131 -30.84 4.46 -5.25
N MET A 132 -30.31 5.01 -6.36
CA MET A 132 -30.75 4.82 -7.76
C MET A 132 -30.79 6.04 -8.68
N GLU A 133 -30.68 7.30 -8.21
CA GLU A 133 -30.80 8.47 -9.11
C GLU A 133 -29.83 9.63 -8.85
N ALA A 134 -28.56 9.35 -8.53
CA ALA A 134 -27.53 10.40 -8.56
C ALA A 134 -27.08 10.69 -10.01
N ASP A 135 -27.86 11.52 -10.71
CA ASP A 135 -27.41 12.39 -11.82
C ASP A 135 -26.68 13.63 -11.25
N ASP A 136 -25.83 13.42 -10.24
CA ASP A 136 -24.84 14.42 -9.86
C ASP A 136 -23.60 14.15 -10.71
N GLY A 137 -22.99 15.17 -11.30
CA GLY A 137 -21.94 15.05 -12.32
C GLY A 137 -20.64 14.33 -11.89
N THR A 138 -20.63 13.68 -10.73
CA THR A 138 -19.56 12.85 -10.16
C THR A 138 -19.55 11.46 -10.84
N LYS A 139 -18.75 11.34 -11.90
CA LYS A 139 -18.48 10.06 -12.58
C LYS A 139 -18.08 8.98 -11.57
N ARG A 140 -18.80 7.85 -11.51
CA ARG A 140 -18.42 6.65 -10.74
C ARG A 140 -16.95 6.27 -10.96
N VAL A 141 -16.26 5.82 -9.93
CA VAL A 141 -14.90 5.27 -10.02
C VAL A 141 -14.92 3.78 -9.77
N SER A 142 -14.62 3.02 -10.82
CA SER A 142 -14.56 1.56 -10.77
C SER A 142 -13.19 1.05 -10.37
N TYR A 143 -13.14 -0.19 -9.89
CA TYR A 143 -11.89 -0.91 -9.63
C TYR A 143 -10.96 -0.94 -10.85
N ALA A 144 -11.50 -1.21 -12.05
CA ALA A 144 -10.73 -1.27 -13.28
C ALA A 144 -10.01 0.06 -13.58
N GLN A 145 -10.68 1.20 -13.37
CA GLN A 145 -10.08 2.52 -13.55
C GLN A 145 -8.93 2.77 -12.56
N LEU A 146 -9.10 2.39 -11.29
CA LEU A 146 -8.01 2.52 -10.31
C LEU A 146 -6.84 1.59 -10.64
N ARG A 147 -7.14 0.36 -11.06
CA ARG A 147 -6.15 -0.66 -11.43
C ARG A 147 -5.24 -0.22 -12.58
N GLU A 148 -5.78 0.53 -13.53
CA GLU A 148 -5.03 1.12 -14.65
C GLU A 148 -4.24 2.38 -14.25
N ALA A 149 -4.80 3.21 -13.37
CA ALA A 149 -4.19 4.49 -12.98
C ALA A 149 -3.10 4.37 -11.91
N ILE A 150 -3.15 3.32 -11.08
CA ILE A 150 -2.29 3.17 -9.90
C ILE A 150 -1.18 2.14 -10.16
N GLN A 151 0.04 2.56 -9.84
CA GLN A 151 1.23 1.72 -9.89
C GLN A 151 1.29 0.83 -8.64
N ALA A 152 0.50 -0.23 -8.66
CA ALA A 152 0.40 -1.27 -7.65
C ALA A 152 0.07 -2.62 -8.31
N SER A 153 0.46 -3.72 -7.70
CA SER A 153 -0.10 -5.04 -8.01
C SER A 153 -1.56 -5.12 -7.57
N ASP A 154 -2.28 -6.14 -8.03
CA ASP A 154 -3.70 -6.29 -7.71
C ASP A 154 -3.89 -6.54 -6.20
N ALA A 155 -3.07 -7.41 -5.58
CA ALA A 155 -3.16 -7.63 -4.13
C ALA A 155 -2.75 -6.40 -3.29
N GLU A 156 -1.78 -5.61 -3.75
CA GLU A 156 -1.43 -4.34 -3.09
C GLU A 156 -2.55 -3.29 -3.22
N LEU A 157 -3.26 -3.26 -4.35
CA LEU A 157 -4.41 -2.38 -4.54
C LEU A 157 -5.56 -2.80 -3.61
N ASP A 158 -5.90 -4.08 -3.56
CA ASP A 158 -6.95 -4.62 -2.69
C ASP A 158 -6.67 -4.31 -1.21
N SER A 159 -5.43 -4.58 -0.78
CA SER A 159 -4.96 -4.24 0.57
C SER A 159 -5.00 -2.72 0.81
N GLY A 160 -4.66 -1.92 -0.20
CA GLY A 160 -4.74 -0.47 -0.16
C GLY A 160 -6.17 0.07 -0.01
N LEU A 161 -7.15 -0.53 -0.69
CA LEU A 161 -8.56 -0.19 -0.57
C LEU A 161 -9.09 -0.50 0.83
N LYS A 162 -8.81 -1.71 1.35
CA LYS A 162 -9.13 -2.11 2.73
C LYS A 162 -8.46 -1.20 3.76
N GLY A 163 -7.16 -0.92 3.60
CA GLY A 163 -6.38 -0.08 4.51
C GLY A 163 -6.82 1.39 4.53
N LYS A 164 -7.32 1.91 3.40
CA LYS A 164 -7.89 3.26 3.30
C LYS A 164 -9.40 3.31 3.54
N ARG A 165 -10.02 2.20 3.96
CA ARG A 165 -11.46 2.10 4.30
C ARG A 165 -12.34 2.54 3.12
N ILE A 166 -12.06 2.02 1.94
CA ILE A 166 -12.81 2.30 0.71
C ILE A 166 -13.83 1.18 0.48
N LEU A 167 -15.11 1.56 0.42
CA LEU A 167 -16.23 0.69 0.10
C LEU A 167 -16.33 0.48 -1.41
N ASP A 168 -16.79 -0.68 -1.82
CA ASP A 168 -17.36 -0.95 -3.14
C ASP A 168 -18.89 -1.00 -3.03
N ILE A 169 -19.55 0.04 -3.54
CA ILE A 169 -21.01 0.15 -3.58
C ILE A 169 -21.45 0.01 -5.03
N ASN A 170 -21.90 -1.19 -5.41
CA ASN A 170 -22.39 -1.49 -6.75
C ASN A 170 -21.38 -1.17 -7.87
N GLY A 171 -20.09 -1.41 -7.64
CA GLY A 171 -19.00 -1.13 -8.56
C GLY A 171 -18.48 0.31 -8.53
N ASP A 172 -19.00 1.15 -7.63
CA ASP A 172 -18.49 2.49 -7.35
C ASP A 172 -17.70 2.51 -6.05
N LEU A 173 -16.42 2.87 -6.16
CA LEU A 173 -15.50 2.89 -5.03
C LEU A 173 -15.59 4.22 -4.28
N ARG A 174 -15.94 4.17 -3.00
CA ARG A 174 -16.19 5.34 -2.16
C ARG A 174 -15.46 5.23 -0.81
N PRO A 175 -14.55 6.16 -0.45
CA PRO A 175 -13.96 6.20 0.89
C PRO A 175 -15.04 6.42 1.94
N ILE A 176 -15.03 5.70 3.05
CA ILE A 176 -15.99 5.99 4.13
C ILE A 176 -15.58 7.26 4.90
N ALA A 177 -16.55 8.09 5.28
CA ALA A 177 -16.31 9.24 6.13
C ALA A 177 -15.83 8.78 7.53
N PRO A 178 -14.76 9.36 8.11
CA PRO A 178 -14.21 8.90 9.38
C PRO A 178 -15.20 8.94 10.55
N SER A 179 -16.06 9.96 10.62
CA SER A 179 -17.10 10.08 11.64
C SER A 179 -18.12 8.93 11.54
N TYR A 180 -18.52 8.61 10.31
CA TYR A 180 -19.48 7.56 10.04
C TYR A 180 -18.91 6.15 10.31
N LEU A 181 -17.66 5.90 9.93
CA LEU A 181 -16.96 4.66 10.31
C LEU A 181 -16.89 4.49 11.83
N SER A 182 -16.59 5.57 12.56
CA SER A 182 -16.53 5.56 14.03
C SER A 182 -17.88 5.20 14.64
N HIS A 183 -18.96 5.75 14.10
CA HIS A 183 -20.32 5.43 14.51
C HIS A 183 -20.66 3.95 14.26
N ILE A 184 -20.37 3.42 13.06
CA ILE A 184 -20.66 2.00 12.76
C ILE A 184 -19.86 1.06 13.66
N ILE A 185 -18.59 1.39 13.96
CA ILE A 185 -17.77 0.58 14.88
C ILE A 185 -18.42 0.53 16.27
N GLU A 186 -18.87 1.67 16.79
CA GLU A 186 -19.57 1.74 18.07
C GLU A 186 -20.84 0.85 18.05
N LEU A 187 -21.64 0.92 16.97
CA LEU A 187 -22.82 0.08 16.79
C LEU A 187 -22.47 -1.41 16.73
N ILE A 188 -21.40 -1.80 16.02
CA ILE A 188 -20.93 -3.18 15.95
C ILE A 188 -20.57 -3.68 17.36
N LEU A 189 -19.75 -2.94 18.10
CA LEU A 189 -19.31 -3.32 19.44
C LEU A 189 -20.49 -3.43 20.41
N ASN A 190 -21.41 -2.46 20.38
CA ASN A 190 -22.63 -2.49 21.19
C ASN A 190 -23.54 -3.67 20.85
N THR A 191 -23.67 -4.02 19.56
CA THR A 191 -24.48 -5.16 19.12
C THR A 191 -23.86 -6.49 19.54
N LEU A 192 -22.53 -6.62 19.49
CA LEU A 192 -21.84 -7.82 19.97
C LEU A 192 -22.13 -8.05 21.46
N VAL A 193 -22.03 -7.00 22.27
CA VAL A 193 -22.26 -7.09 23.73
C VAL A 193 -23.74 -7.33 24.04
N SER A 194 -24.65 -6.52 23.47
CA SER A 194 -26.09 -6.58 23.80
C SER A 194 -26.72 -7.91 23.42
N HIS A 195 -26.27 -8.53 22.33
CA HIS A 195 -26.75 -9.83 21.87
C HIS A 195 -25.89 -11.01 22.36
N SER A 196 -24.88 -10.75 23.20
CA SER A 196 -23.93 -11.77 23.69
C SER A 196 -23.32 -12.61 22.57
N ILE A 197 -22.95 -11.95 21.46
CA ILE A 197 -22.32 -12.58 20.30
C ILE A 197 -20.82 -12.66 20.56
N ASP A 198 -20.26 -13.87 20.40
CA ASP A 198 -18.82 -14.08 20.47
C ASP A 198 -18.12 -13.42 19.27
N SER A 199 -17.21 -12.47 19.55
CA SER A 199 -16.44 -11.75 18.54
C SER A 199 -15.45 -12.63 17.79
N ALA A 200 -15.09 -13.81 18.31
CA ALA A 200 -14.19 -14.74 17.63
C ALA A 200 -14.88 -15.56 16.52
N ALA A 201 -16.22 -15.60 16.50
CA ALA A 201 -17.00 -16.42 15.57
C ALA A 201 -18.41 -15.85 15.33
N ALA A 202 -18.53 -14.52 15.20
CA ALA A 202 -19.79 -13.81 15.06
C ALA A 202 -20.49 -14.18 13.74
N SER A 203 -21.81 -14.36 13.73
CA SER A 203 -22.54 -14.59 12.48
C SER A 203 -22.68 -13.28 11.71
N VAL A 204 -22.14 -13.23 10.49
CA VAL A 204 -22.22 -12.05 9.60
C VAL A 204 -23.67 -11.70 9.32
N GLU A 205 -24.51 -12.69 9.02
CA GLU A 205 -25.93 -12.48 8.73
C GLU A 205 -26.66 -11.89 9.93
N LYS A 206 -26.44 -12.41 11.15
CA LYS A 206 -27.11 -11.88 12.35
C LYS A 206 -26.66 -10.45 12.65
N LEU A 207 -25.36 -10.18 12.55
CA LEU A 207 -24.81 -8.87 12.89
C LEU A 207 -25.21 -7.82 11.84
N SER A 208 -25.07 -8.12 10.54
CA SER A 208 -25.51 -7.22 9.47
C SER A 208 -27.02 -7.01 9.46
N SER A 209 -27.83 -8.03 9.77
CA SER A 209 -29.28 -7.86 9.92
C SER A 209 -29.63 -6.96 11.10
N ALA A 210 -29.00 -7.17 12.26
CA ALA A 210 -29.25 -6.31 13.43
C ALA A 210 -28.86 -4.84 13.17
N LEU A 211 -27.76 -4.60 12.45
CA LEU A 211 -27.34 -3.26 12.06
C LEU A 211 -28.30 -2.62 11.04
N ALA A 212 -28.78 -3.38 10.06
CA ALA A 212 -29.76 -2.89 9.08
C ALA A 212 -31.12 -2.60 9.73
N ASP A 213 -31.63 -3.51 10.54
CA ASP A 213 -32.99 -3.43 11.09
C ASP A 213 -33.11 -2.38 12.21
N ASN A 214 -32.04 -2.18 13.01
CA ASN A 214 -32.08 -1.29 14.17
C ASN A 214 -31.41 0.07 13.93
N HIS A 215 -30.52 0.17 12.93
CA HIS A 215 -29.67 1.33 12.72
C HIS A 215 -29.58 1.77 11.24
N GLU A 216 -30.39 1.16 10.36
CA GLU A 216 -30.49 1.51 8.93
C GLU A 216 -29.18 1.34 8.14
N ILE A 217 -28.15 0.71 8.74
CA ILE A 217 -26.87 0.48 8.07
C ILE A 217 -26.99 -0.62 7.02
N PRO A 218 -26.71 -0.36 5.73
CA PRO A 218 -26.82 -1.37 4.69
C PRO A 218 -25.96 -2.61 4.96
N ARG A 219 -26.50 -3.81 4.66
CA ARG A 219 -25.78 -5.07 4.87
C ARG A 219 -24.49 -5.15 4.06
N THR A 220 -24.47 -4.56 2.86
CA THR A 220 -23.28 -4.46 1.99
C THR A 220 -22.17 -3.65 2.66
N VAL A 221 -22.50 -2.54 3.31
CA VAL A 221 -21.57 -1.67 4.04
C VAL A 221 -21.05 -2.37 5.29
N SER A 222 -21.94 -2.87 6.14
CA SER A 222 -21.55 -3.54 7.39
C SER A 222 -20.70 -4.79 7.13
N THR A 223 -21.00 -5.59 6.10
CA THR A 223 -20.19 -6.76 5.72
C THR A 223 -18.79 -6.37 5.25
N GLN A 224 -18.67 -5.30 4.46
CA GLN A 224 -17.35 -4.79 4.06
C GLN A 224 -16.55 -4.27 5.25
N ILE A 225 -17.18 -3.53 6.17
CA ILE A 225 -16.53 -3.06 7.40
C ILE A 225 -16.04 -4.23 8.23
N MET A 226 -16.86 -5.27 8.46
CA MET A 226 -16.43 -6.50 9.12
C MET A 226 -15.19 -7.10 8.44
N SER A 227 -15.19 -7.19 7.10
CA SER A 227 -14.05 -7.71 6.34
C SER A 227 -12.77 -6.87 6.48
N TRP A 228 -12.88 -5.59 6.84
CA TRP A 228 -11.70 -4.75 7.10
C TRP A 228 -11.06 -5.03 8.46
N PHE A 229 -11.84 -5.53 9.40
CA PHE A 229 -11.48 -5.71 10.80
C PHE A 229 -11.57 -7.17 11.24
N GLY A 230 -11.28 -8.08 10.33
CA GLY A 230 -11.26 -9.51 10.61
C GLY A 230 -11.34 -10.33 9.34
N GLU A 231 -11.47 -11.63 9.51
CA GLU A 231 -11.66 -12.58 8.42
C GLU A 231 -13.11 -13.08 8.41
N ILE A 232 -13.66 -13.21 7.21
CA ILE A 232 -14.99 -13.79 7.01
C ILE A 232 -14.80 -15.11 6.30
N GLU A 233 -15.16 -16.20 6.98
CA GLU A 233 -15.10 -17.57 6.46
C GLU A 233 -16.44 -18.26 6.78
N ASP A 234 -17.05 -18.90 5.77
CA ASP A 234 -18.33 -19.62 5.92
C ASP A 234 -19.46 -18.82 6.62
N GLY A 235 -19.53 -17.51 6.33
CA GLY A 235 -20.54 -16.62 6.91
C GLY A 235 -20.33 -16.29 8.40
N ARG A 236 -19.16 -16.64 8.94
CA ARG A 236 -18.71 -16.24 10.28
C ARG A 236 -17.60 -15.22 10.18
N TRP A 237 -17.64 -14.24 11.06
CA TRP A 237 -16.64 -13.21 11.20
C TRP A 237 -15.81 -13.50 12.43
N GLN A 238 -14.51 -13.71 12.21
CA GLN A 238 -13.50 -13.69 13.26
C GLN A 238 -12.93 -12.28 13.32
N MET A 239 -13.33 -11.53 14.34
CA MET A 239 -12.93 -10.15 14.53
C MET A 239 -11.45 -10.05 14.92
N ASP A 240 -10.72 -9.18 14.22
CA ASP A 240 -9.43 -8.65 14.65
C ASP A 240 -9.67 -7.52 15.66
N ALA A 241 -9.66 -7.89 16.93
CA ALA A 241 -9.94 -6.97 18.03
C ALA A 241 -8.92 -5.82 18.13
N GLU A 242 -7.64 -6.07 17.84
CA GLU A 242 -6.61 -5.02 17.87
C GLU A 242 -6.87 -3.98 16.78
N SER A 243 -7.23 -4.42 15.56
CA SER A 243 -7.54 -3.50 14.46
C SER A 243 -8.78 -2.65 14.72
N ILE A 244 -9.84 -3.20 15.33
CA ILE A 244 -11.02 -2.40 15.74
C ILE A 244 -10.65 -1.41 16.83
N VAL A 245 -9.98 -1.89 17.88
CA VAL A 245 -9.59 -1.04 19.02
C VAL A 245 -8.70 0.09 18.52
N LYS A 246 -7.76 -0.18 17.61
CA LYS A 246 -6.95 0.85 16.94
C LYS A 246 -7.81 1.90 16.23
N GLU A 247 -8.79 1.50 15.43
CA GLU A 247 -9.65 2.44 14.70
C GLU A 247 -10.51 3.30 15.65
N ALA A 248 -11.02 2.71 16.73
CA ALA A 248 -11.70 3.44 17.80
C ALA A 248 -10.75 4.44 18.49
N GLY A 249 -9.49 4.08 18.75
CA GLY A 249 -8.53 5.03 19.33
C GLY A 249 -8.20 6.18 18.37
N LEU A 250 -8.13 5.90 17.07
CA LEU A 250 -7.96 6.94 16.06
C LEU A 250 -9.16 7.88 15.99
N SER A 251 -10.39 7.41 16.16
CA SER A 251 -11.57 8.29 16.17
C SER A 251 -11.53 9.30 17.31
N VAL A 252 -11.08 8.88 18.51
CA VAL A 252 -10.92 9.75 19.68
C VAL A 252 -9.75 10.71 19.48
N LEU A 253 -8.66 10.27 18.86
CA LEU A 253 -7.46 11.08 18.66
C LEU A 253 -7.61 12.13 17.53
N ARG A 254 -8.29 11.81 16.42
CA ARG A 254 -8.40 12.66 15.21
C ARG A 254 -8.78 14.13 15.46
N PRO A 255 -9.73 14.47 16.36
CA PRO A 255 -10.07 15.86 16.66
C PRO A 255 -8.93 16.69 17.27
N HIS A 256 -7.89 16.05 17.82
CA HIS A 256 -6.81 16.69 18.57
C HIS A 256 -5.60 17.07 17.70
N GLN A 257 -5.85 17.58 16.50
CA GLN A 257 -4.79 18.05 15.60
C GLN A 257 -4.23 19.41 16.02
N THR A 258 -5.09 20.29 16.55
CA THR A 258 -4.71 21.65 17.00
C THR A 258 -4.71 21.79 18.51
N ASN A 259 -5.57 21.05 19.21
CA ASN A 259 -5.72 21.06 20.66
C ASN A 259 -5.29 19.70 21.23
N PRO A 260 -4.06 19.59 21.77
CA PRO A 260 -3.55 18.32 22.30
C PRO A 260 -4.43 17.76 23.43
N ILE A 261 -4.52 16.44 23.51
CA ILE A 261 -5.24 15.70 24.57
C ILE A 261 -4.23 15.06 25.53
N THR A 262 -4.56 14.92 26.82
CA THR A 262 -3.68 14.18 27.75
C THR A 262 -3.74 12.67 27.46
N VAL A 263 -2.67 11.93 27.75
CA VAL A 263 -2.66 10.46 27.61
C VAL A 263 -3.81 9.82 28.42
N ARG A 264 -4.06 10.33 29.62
CA ARG A 264 -5.14 9.85 30.48
C ARG A 264 -6.52 10.04 29.84
N ASP A 265 -6.85 11.27 29.44
CA ASP A 265 -8.17 11.59 28.93
C ASP A 265 -8.44 10.85 27.60
N LEU A 266 -7.41 10.70 26.75
CA LEU A 266 -7.48 9.85 25.55
C LEU A 266 -7.80 8.40 25.92
N THR A 267 -7.07 7.84 26.89
CA THR A 267 -7.21 6.44 27.30
C THR A 267 -8.59 6.17 27.91
N GLU A 268 -9.12 7.11 28.69
CA GLU A 268 -10.46 7.02 29.29
C GLU A 268 -11.55 7.03 28.22
N ALA A 269 -11.54 8.02 27.32
CA ALA A 269 -12.51 8.10 26.23
C ALA A 269 -12.41 6.91 25.25
N TRP A 270 -11.18 6.42 25.01
CA TRP A 270 -10.97 5.25 24.17
C TRP A 270 -11.53 3.98 24.81
N LYS A 271 -11.31 3.77 26.12
CA LYS A 271 -11.90 2.64 26.87
C LYS A 271 -13.42 2.71 26.91
N GLU A 272 -13.99 3.91 27.06
CA GLU A 272 -15.44 4.12 27.01
C GLU A 272 -16.01 3.71 25.65
N MET A 273 -15.36 4.13 24.55
CA MET A 273 -15.80 3.80 23.19
C MET A 273 -15.76 2.29 22.89
N VAL A 274 -14.72 1.57 23.36
CA VAL A 274 -14.59 0.12 23.07
C VAL A 274 -15.32 -0.77 24.07
N GLY A 275 -15.70 -0.22 25.23
CA GLY A 275 -16.35 -0.95 26.33
C GLY A 275 -15.43 -1.89 27.11
N ASP A 276 -15.94 -2.38 28.25
CA ASP A 276 -15.19 -3.19 29.21
C ASP A 276 -14.58 -4.46 28.60
N THR A 277 -15.26 -5.06 27.62
CA THR A 277 -14.82 -6.29 26.93
C THR A 277 -13.45 -6.13 26.26
N PHE A 278 -13.16 -4.95 25.71
CA PHE A 278 -11.95 -4.70 24.92
C PHE A 278 -11.01 -3.68 25.56
N ALA A 279 -11.36 -3.15 26.73
CA ALA A 279 -10.59 -2.14 27.46
C ALA A 279 -9.16 -2.59 27.82
N SER A 280 -8.89 -3.89 27.91
CA SER A 280 -7.55 -4.45 28.16
C SER A 280 -6.61 -4.40 26.94
N ILE A 281 -7.16 -4.24 25.73
CA ILE A 281 -6.41 -4.18 24.46
C ILE A 281 -5.89 -2.76 24.19
N VAL A 282 -6.55 -1.75 24.79
CA VAL A 282 -6.21 -0.33 24.65
C VAL A 282 -4.74 -0.08 25.01
N SER A 283 -3.96 0.34 24.01
CA SER A 283 -2.54 0.65 24.14
C SER A 283 -2.15 1.76 23.16
N LEU A 284 -1.35 2.73 23.62
CA LEU A 284 -0.83 3.79 22.75
C LEU A 284 -0.05 3.25 21.56
N ASP A 285 0.58 2.08 21.69
CA ASP A 285 1.37 1.45 20.63
C ASP A 285 0.52 1.17 19.38
N LEU A 286 -0.78 0.88 19.55
CA LEU A 286 -1.71 0.67 18.43
C LEU A 286 -1.89 1.95 17.59
N LEU A 287 -1.70 3.13 18.18
CA LEU A 287 -1.81 4.43 17.51
C LEU A 287 -0.46 4.93 16.97
N SER A 288 0.62 4.15 17.08
CA SER A 288 1.94 4.51 16.58
C SER A 288 1.91 5.02 15.14
N GLY A 289 2.63 6.13 14.89
CA GLY A 289 2.63 6.81 13.59
C GLY A 289 1.42 7.72 13.35
N ASN A 290 0.55 7.92 14.34
CA ASN A 290 -0.59 8.82 14.26
C ASN A 290 -0.59 9.95 15.31
N TYR A 291 0.43 10.03 16.16
CA TYR A 291 0.52 11.07 17.17
C TYR A 291 1.95 11.57 17.39
N LEU A 292 2.05 12.78 17.92
CA LEU A 292 3.26 13.31 18.54
C LEU A 292 3.06 13.37 20.05
N MET A 293 4.00 12.82 20.81
CA MET A 293 4.02 12.94 22.26
C MET A 293 4.82 14.18 22.68
N ASN A 294 4.16 15.11 23.37
CA ASN A 294 4.76 16.33 23.88
C ASN A 294 5.29 16.07 25.30
N GLY A 295 6.57 15.67 25.38
CA GLY A 295 7.18 15.07 26.57
C GLY A 295 7.13 15.90 27.86
N ASP A 296 6.99 17.23 27.77
CA ASP A 296 6.91 18.08 28.98
C ASP A 296 5.51 18.08 29.63
N LEU A 297 4.47 17.63 28.91
CA LEU A 297 3.06 17.80 29.32
C LEU A 297 2.25 16.50 29.28
N ASP A 298 2.85 15.38 28.88
CA ASP A 298 2.14 14.10 28.66
C ASP A 298 0.87 14.25 27.80
N THR A 299 0.98 15.10 26.77
CA THR A 299 -0.09 15.37 25.80
C THR A 299 0.25 14.82 24.43
N LEU A 300 -0.78 14.45 23.70
CA LEU A 300 -0.74 13.88 22.37
C LEU A 300 -1.39 14.83 21.37
N THR A 301 -0.71 15.08 20.26
CA THR A 301 -1.25 15.80 19.11
C THR A 301 -1.45 14.82 17.97
N TYR A 302 -2.63 14.81 17.35
CA TYR A 302 -2.88 13.98 16.17
C TYR A 302 -1.99 14.42 15.00
N PHE A 303 -1.19 13.49 14.51
CA PHE A 303 -0.21 13.70 13.46
C PHE A 303 -0.04 12.39 12.68
N PRO A 304 -0.85 12.15 11.64
CA PRO A 304 -0.83 10.90 10.90
C PRO A 304 0.31 10.85 9.87
N ALA A 305 1.08 9.76 9.84
CA ALA A 305 2.08 9.50 8.80
C ALA A 305 1.48 9.58 7.38
N ALA A 306 0.20 9.19 7.24
CA ALA A 306 -0.51 9.24 5.97
C ALA A 306 -0.74 10.67 5.42
N SER A 307 -0.61 11.73 6.23
CA SER A 307 -0.66 13.11 5.74
C SER A 307 0.69 13.68 5.32
N LEU A 308 1.78 12.93 5.55
CA LEU A 308 3.13 13.37 5.17
C LEU A 308 3.38 13.10 3.67
N PRO A 309 4.28 13.89 3.04
CA PRO A 309 4.69 13.67 1.65
C PRO A 309 5.14 12.23 1.41
N VAL A 310 4.81 11.63 0.26
CA VAL A 310 5.27 10.27 -0.07
C VAL A 310 6.75 10.23 -0.46
N ASP A 311 7.26 11.33 -1.00
CA ASP A 311 8.66 11.44 -1.37
C ASP A 311 9.53 11.60 -0.11
N PRO A 312 10.63 10.84 0.03
CA PRO A 312 11.43 10.86 1.24
C PRO A 312 11.97 12.25 1.61
N ALA A 313 12.52 12.99 0.64
CA ALA A 313 13.14 14.29 0.91
C ALA A 313 12.19 15.30 1.58
N PRO A 314 11.01 15.64 0.99
CA PRO A 314 10.05 16.52 1.65
C PRO A 314 9.48 15.93 2.94
N ARG A 315 9.29 14.60 3.04
CA ARG A 315 8.85 13.98 4.30
C ARG A 315 9.82 14.22 5.45
N PHE A 316 11.11 13.99 5.24
CA PHE A 316 12.12 14.25 6.27
C PHE A 316 12.20 15.73 6.61
N ALA A 317 12.05 16.62 5.63
CA ALA A 317 12.00 18.06 5.88
C ALA A 317 10.84 18.42 6.82
N ASP A 318 9.62 17.93 6.55
CA ASP A 318 8.44 18.17 7.37
C ASP A 318 8.58 17.58 8.78
N LEU A 319 9.08 16.33 8.90
CA LEU A 319 9.33 15.70 10.19
C LEU A 319 10.31 16.51 11.05
N PHE A 320 11.40 17.02 10.46
CA PHE A 320 12.38 17.82 11.18
C PHE A 320 11.94 19.26 11.44
N LEU A 321 10.98 19.78 10.67
CA LEU A 321 10.32 21.06 10.94
C LEU A 321 9.42 20.96 12.18
N VAL A 322 8.69 19.85 12.31
CA VAL A 322 7.83 19.56 13.45
C VAL A 322 8.65 19.32 14.72
N ARG A 323 9.73 18.54 14.63
CA ARG A 323 10.61 18.26 15.75
C ARG A 323 12.06 18.18 15.28
N SER A 324 12.91 19.03 15.83
CA SER A 324 14.31 19.17 15.39
C SER A 324 15.18 17.93 15.67
N ARG A 325 14.78 17.11 16.66
CA ARG A 325 15.49 15.90 17.10
C ARG A 325 14.51 14.79 17.45
N TRP A 326 14.69 13.62 16.85
CA TRP A 326 13.83 12.46 17.05
C TRP A 326 14.58 11.28 17.66
N LYS A 327 13.93 10.48 18.50
CA LYS A 327 14.44 9.15 18.82
C LYS A 327 14.20 8.20 17.66
N SER A 328 14.99 7.13 17.59
CA SER A 328 14.84 6.07 16.59
C SER A 328 13.45 5.42 16.62
N GLU A 329 12.96 5.09 17.81
CA GLU A 329 11.64 4.49 18.02
C GLU A 329 10.50 5.44 17.64
N ASP A 330 10.64 6.75 17.91
CA ASP A 330 9.61 7.75 17.63
C ASP A 330 9.46 8.06 16.12
N ILE A 331 10.57 8.11 15.37
CA ILE A 331 10.54 8.46 13.94
C ILE A 331 10.17 7.28 13.06
N ALA A 332 10.48 6.05 13.49
CA ALA A 332 10.31 4.84 12.68
C ALA A 332 8.87 4.62 12.16
N PRO A 333 7.80 4.82 12.95
CA PRO A 333 6.43 4.68 12.47
C PRO A 333 6.09 5.61 11.30
N PHE A 334 6.65 6.82 11.27
CA PHE A 334 6.42 7.84 10.23
C PHE A 334 7.12 7.56 8.90
N LEU A 335 7.94 6.51 8.84
CA LEU A 335 8.67 6.11 7.65
C LEU A 335 8.25 4.73 7.13
N SER A 336 7.34 4.06 7.83
CA SER A 336 6.92 2.68 7.53
C SER A 336 6.18 2.56 6.20
N ASP A 337 5.45 3.60 5.82
CA ASP A 337 4.64 3.70 4.59
C ASP A 337 5.44 4.17 3.36
N ILE A 338 6.72 4.51 3.51
CA ILE A 338 7.60 4.92 2.39
C ILE A 338 8.82 4.01 2.23
N ALA A 339 8.87 2.90 2.97
CA ALA A 339 9.94 1.92 2.90
C ALA A 339 9.39 0.50 2.80
N VAL A 340 9.91 -0.28 1.85
CA VAL A 340 9.46 -1.65 1.60
C VAL A 340 9.78 -2.60 2.76
N ASN A 341 10.81 -2.27 3.54
CA ASN A 341 11.24 -3.03 4.72
C ASN A 341 12.12 -2.16 5.64
N SER A 342 12.48 -2.71 6.81
CA SER A 342 13.34 -2.04 7.80
C SER A 342 14.70 -1.63 7.22
N LYS A 343 15.31 -2.44 6.36
CA LYS A 343 16.60 -2.14 5.74
C LYS A 343 16.52 -0.92 4.80
N GLU A 344 15.48 -0.82 3.98
CA GLU A 344 15.26 0.35 3.13
C GLU A 344 14.95 1.59 3.97
N ARG A 345 14.17 1.44 5.06
CA ARG A 345 13.93 2.54 6.01
C ARG A 345 15.24 3.04 6.63
N ASP A 346 16.12 2.15 7.05
CA ASP A 346 17.40 2.51 7.66
C ASP A 346 18.33 3.18 6.64
N LYS A 347 18.28 2.78 5.35
CA LYS A 347 18.96 3.51 4.26
C LYS A 347 18.41 4.93 4.09
N LEU A 348 17.09 5.13 4.18
CA LEU A 348 16.49 6.47 4.13
C LEU A 348 16.97 7.34 5.30
N LEU A 349 16.97 6.81 6.53
CA LEU A 349 17.50 7.49 7.71
C LEU A 349 18.98 7.85 7.53
N LEU A 350 19.80 6.93 7.02
CA LEU A 350 21.21 7.19 6.75
C LEU A 350 21.41 8.26 5.67
N LYS A 351 20.52 8.34 4.67
CA LYS A 351 20.62 9.33 3.59
C LYS A 351 20.21 10.73 4.06
N TYR A 352 19.12 10.84 4.81
CA TYR A 352 18.44 12.11 5.09
C TYR A 352 18.63 12.64 6.53
N ALA A 353 19.17 11.83 7.46
CA ALA A 353 19.37 12.21 8.85
C ALA A 353 20.81 11.99 9.35
N ARG A 354 21.20 12.70 10.41
CA ARG A 354 22.43 12.49 11.18
C ARG A 354 22.09 11.76 12.47
N ALA A 355 22.71 10.60 12.66
CA ALA A 355 22.57 9.82 13.89
C ALA A 355 23.55 10.33 14.95
N THR A 356 23.06 10.50 16.17
CA THR A 356 23.88 10.67 17.39
C THR A 356 23.45 9.65 18.42
N THR A 357 24.39 9.16 19.23
CA THR A 357 24.10 8.16 20.26
C THR A 357 24.44 8.75 21.63
N ASP A 358 23.51 8.64 22.56
CA ASP A 358 23.72 8.97 23.97
C ASP A 358 23.22 7.83 24.87
N SER A 359 23.26 8.02 26.18
CA SER A 359 22.86 7.01 27.17
C SER A 359 21.39 6.59 27.07
N THR A 360 20.56 7.34 26.35
CA THR A 360 19.11 7.08 26.20
C THR A 360 18.75 6.46 24.85
N GLY A 361 19.71 6.31 23.94
CA GLY A 361 19.53 5.62 22.66
C GLY A 361 20.08 6.38 21.45
N ILE A 362 19.56 6.02 20.28
CA ILE A 362 19.92 6.64 19.00
C ILE A 362 18.94 7.77 18.69
N TRP A 363 19.49 8.91 18.32
CA TRP A 363 18.76 10.11 17.95
C TRP A 363 19.08 10.55 16.54
N TYR A 364 18.09 11.10 15.85
CA TYR A 364 18.19 11.62 14.49
C TYR A 364 17.94 13.12 14.46
N THR A 365 18.79 13.83 13.74
CA THR A 365 18.66 15.26 13.41
C THR A 365 18.77 15.46 11.91
N SER A 366 18.25 16.57 11.38
CA SER A 366 18.31 16.85 9.95
C SER A 366 19.77 16.94 9.45
N ARG A 367 20.08 16.30 8.32
CA ARG A 367 21.25 16.67 7.52
C ARG A 367 20.87 17.97 6.81
N THR A 368 21.40 19.11 7.25
CA THR A 368 21.20 20.44 6.67
C THR A 368 21.71 20.60 5.22
N GLN A 369 21.21 19.78 4.29
CA GLN A 369 21.36 19.93 2.84
C GLN A 369 19.99 19.83 2.17
N TYR A 370 19.15 20.83 2.43
CA TYR A 370 18.03 21.14 1.54
C TYR A 370 18.07 22.65 1.29
N GLY A 371 18.94 23.04 0.37
CA GLY A 371 19.08 24.41 -0.09
C GLY A 371 19.63 24.40 -1.50
N GLY A 372 18.81 24.82 -2.46
CA GLY A 372 19.16 24.99 -3.88
C GLY A 372 18.47 23.99 -4.77
#